data_AF-A0A8T3TC22-F1
#
_entry.id   AF-A0A8T3TC22-F1
#
_cell.length_a   1.000
_cell.length_b   1.000
_cell.length_c   1.000
_cell.angle_alpha   90.00
_cell.angle_beta   90.00
_cell.angle_gamma   90.00
#
_symmetry.space_group_name_H-M   'P 1'
#
loop_
_entity.id
_entity.type
_entity.pdbx_description
1 polymer ?
#
loop_
_entity_poly.entity_id
_entity_poly.type
_entity_poly.pdbx_seq_one_letter_code
_entity_poly.pdbx_strand_id
1 'polypeptide(L)'
;VLVAPVVAVNTSFQAGQAALIEAGLAFLGVGDRNLISWGAMLADAQSYLGTAWWTSVFPGIALALMILALNLLGDGLADTWNVRGRVRL
;
A
#
# COMPACT_ATOMS: atom_id res chain seq x y z
N VAL A 1 -5.31 6.87 -27.41
CA VAL A 1 -5.51 7.93 -26.39
C VAL A 1 -6.01 7.38 -25.04
N LEU A 2 -6.66 6.21 -24.99
CA LEU A 2 -7.10 5.57 -23.73
C LEU A 2 -5.99 4.88 -22.90
N VAL A 3 -4.77 4.79 -23.42
CA VAL A 3 -3.66 4.05 -22.77
C VAL A 3 -3.23 4.72 -21.46
N ALA A 4 -3.23 6.05 -21.40
CA ALA A 4 -2.75 6.81 -20.24
C ALA A 4 -3.58 6.57 -18.94
N PRO A 5 -4.92 6.67 -18.93
CA PRO A 5 -5.71 6.39 -17.73
C PRO A 5 -5.67 4.90 -17.34
N VAL A 6 -5.66 3.98 -18.30
CA VAL A 6 -5.55 2.53 -18.02
C VAL A 6 -4.21 2.18 -17.37
N VAL A 7 -3.11 2.78 -17.86
CA VAL A 7 -1.78 2.60 -17.27
C VAL A 7 -1.76 3.15 -15.86
N ALA A 8 -2.26 4.38 -15.63
CA ALA A 8 -2.26 5.02 -14.32
C ALA A 8 -2.92 4.14 -13.23
N VAL A 9 -4.16 3.68 -13.48
CA VAL A 9 -4.88 2.78 -12.56
C VAL A 9 -4.10 1.47 -12.32
N ASN A 10 -3.55 0.86 -13.37
CA ASN A 10 -2.76 -0.38 -13.24
C ASN A 10 -1.49 -0.19 -12.40
N THR A 11 -0.76 0.92 -12.58
CA THR A 11 0.45 1.20 -11.79
C THR A 11 0.15 1.37 -10.32
N SER A 12 -0.95 2.04 -9.96
CA SER A 12 -1.31 2.25 -8.56
C SER A 12 -1.78 0.98 -7.87
N PHE A 13 -2.52 0.13 -8.60
CA PHE A 13 -2.86 -1.20 -8.13
C PHE A 13 -1.61 -2.06 -7.90
N GLN A 14 -0.64 -2.02 -8.84
CA GLN A 14 0.62 -2.74 -8.68
C GLN A 14 1.51 -2.17 -7.56
N ALA A 15 1.50 -0.86 -7.32
CA ALA A 15 2.19 -0.24 -6.19
C ALA A 15 1.62 -0.71 -4.84
N GLY A 16 0.29 -0.82 -4.73
CA GLY A 16 -0.36 -1.41 -3.56
C GLY A 16 0.03 -2.87 -3.34
N GLN A 17 0.07 -3.68 -4.41
CA GLN A 17 0.53 -5.07 -4.33
C GLN A 17 2.00 -5.18 -3.91
N ALA A 18 2.88 -4.36 -4.47
CA ALA A 18 4.29 -4.34 -4.11
C ALA A 18 4.49 -4.02 -2.62
N ALA A 19 3.77 -3.04 -2.09
CA ALA A 19 3.80 -2.71 -0.66
C ALA A 19 3.31 -3.86 0.23
N LEU A 20 2.27 -4.58 -0.19
CA LEU A 20 1.79 -5.78 0.52
C LEU A 20 2.82 -6.91 0.50
N ILE A 21 3.46 -7.15 -0.64
CA ILE A 21 4.49 -8.17 -0.79
C ILE A 21 5.70 -7.83 0.07
N GLU A 22 6.18 -6.59 0.03
CA GLU A 22 7.30 -6.12 0.87
C GLU A 22 6.98 -6.29 2.37
N ALA A 23 5.81 -5.83 2.80
CA ALA A 23 5.37 -5.96 4.18
C ALA A 23 5.23 -7.43 4.60
N GLY A 24 4.73 -8.30 3.71
CA GLY A 24 4.63 -9.74 3.94
C GLY A 24 5.99 -10.42 4.04
N LEU A 25 6.94 -10.07 3.17
CA LEU A 25 8.31 -10.56 3.23
C LEU A 25 9.02 -10.11 4.50
N ALA A 26 8.91 -8.83 4.86
CA ALA A 26 9.45 -8.29 6.11
C ALA A 26 8.81 -8.95 7.34
N PHE A 27 7.52 -9.27 7.29
CA PHE A 27 6.82 -10.03 8.34
C PHE A 27 7.35 -11.46 8.49
N LEU A 28 7.69 -12.11 7.38
CA LEU A 28 8.35 -13.41 7.36
C LEU A 28 9.83 -13.34 7.77
N GLY A 29 10.36 -12.15 8.06
CA GLY A 29 11.76 -11.91 8.41
C GLY A 29 12.71 -11.92 7.21
N VAL A 30 12.17 -11.84 5.99
CA VAL A 30 12.92 -11.75 4.73
C VAL A 30 13.21 -10.28 4.47
N GLY A 31 14.35 -9.79 4.96
CA GLY A 31 14.79 -8.39 4.82
C GLY A 31 15.93 -8.06 5.78
N ASP A 32 16.46 -6.84 5.70
CA ASP A 32 17.44 -6.34 6.67
C ASP A 32 16.74 -6.01 7.99
N ARG A 33 17.06 -6.78 9.04
CA ARG A 33 16.45 -6.62 10.37
C ARG A 33 16.92 -5.33 11.08
N ASN A 34 17.97 -4.67 10.60
CA ASN A 34 18.41 -3.37 11.11
C ASN A 34 17.55 -2.21 10.60
N LEU A 35 16.75 -2.42 9.54
CA LEU A 35 15.84 -1.42 9.01
C LEU A 35 14.44 -1.63 9.62
N ILE A 36 13.95 -0.62 10.34
CA ILE A 36 12.58 -0.61 10.83
C ILE A 36 11.65 -0.50 9.62
N SER A 37 10.88 -1.56 9.39
CA SER A 37 9.79 -1.61 8.41
C SER A 37 8.49 -1.96 9.10
N TRP A 38 7.36 -1.55 8.52
CA TRP A 38 6.03 -1.83 9.07
C TRP A 38 5.74 -3.34 9.16
N GLY A 39 6.24 -4.14 8.22
CA GLY A 39 6.14 -5.60 8.26
C GLY A 39 6.97 -6.23 9.38
N ALA A 40 8.19 -5.72 9.62
CA ALA A 40 9.02 -6.17 10.74
C ALA A 40 8.41 -5.79 12.10
N MET A 41 7.81 -4.61 12.23
CA MET A 41 7.06 -4.21 13.44
C MET A 41 5.89 -5.16 13.71
N LEU A 42 5.20 -5.61 12.66
CA LEU A 42 4.10 -6.56 12.77
C LEU A 42 4.61 -7.96 13.17
N ALA A 43 5.81 -8.35 12.74
CA ALA A 43 6.46 -9.60 13.15
C ALA A 43 6.83 -9.59 14.64
N ASP A 44 7.46 -8.51 15.11
CA ASP A 44 7.83 -8.35 16.52
C ASP A 44 6.60 -8.27 17.43
N ALA A 45 5.51 -7.68 16.94
CA ALA A 45 4.25 -7.58 17.67
C ALA A 45 3.63 -8.95 18.02
N GLN A 46 3.96 -10.02 17.28
CA GLN A 46 3.47 -11.38 17.58
C GLN A 46 3.84 -11.83 19.00
N SER A 47 5.04 -11.48 19.47
CA SER A 47 5.52 -11.81 20.81
C SER A 47 4.77 -11.06 21.91
N TYR A 48 4.09 -9.97 21.56
CA TYR A 48 3.38 -9.10 22.48
C TYR A 48 1.85 -9.21 22.34
N LEU A 49 1.31 -10.10 21.51
CA LEU A 49 -0.14 -10.22 21.31
C LEU A 49 -0.92 -10.51 22.59
N GLY A 50 -0.34 -11.28 23.52
CA GLY A 50 -0.97 -11.63 24.79
C GLY A 50 -0.97 -10.51 25.84
N THR A 51 -0.12 -9.50 25.71
CA THR A 51 0.09 -8.44 26.73
C THR A 51 -0.16 -7.04 26.17
N ALA A 52 0.20 -6.80 24.92
CA ALA A 52 0.13 -5.52 24.22
C ALA A 52 -0.38 -5.70 22.78
N TRP A 53 -1.62 -6.18 22.64
CA TRP A 53 -2.31 -6.39 21.36
C TRP A 53 -2.30 -5.17 20.43
N TRP A 54 -2.21 -3.96 20.98
CA TRP A 54 -2.15 -2.72 20.20
C TRP A 54 -0.89 -2.62 19.32
N THR A 55 0.20 -3.32 19.68
CA THR A 55 1.45 -3.29 18.93
C THR A 55 1.34 -3.91 17.54
N SER A 56 0.36 -4.79 17.28
CA SER A 56 0.07 -5.32 15.95
C SER A 56 -1.00 -4.50 15.21
N VAL A 57 -1.98 -3.97 15.94
CA VAL A 57 -3.11 -3.23 15.35
C VAL A 57 -2.66 -1.90 14.73
N PHE A 58 -1.79 -1.13 15.41
CA PHE A 58 -1.35 0.16 14.90
C PHE A 58 -0.57 0.04 13.57
N PRO A 59 0.46 -0.82 13.45
CA PRO A 59 1.15 -1.02 12.19
C PRO A 59 0.24 -1.56 11.09
N GLY A 60 -0.71 -2.45 11.42
CA GLY A 60 -1.67 -2.99 10.47
C GLY A 60 -2.61 -1.94 9.89
N ILE A 61 -3.19 -1.07 10.73
CA ILE A 61 -4.06 0.02 10.28
C ILE A 61 -3.29 1.02 9.42
N ALA A 62 -2.06 1.36 9.83
CA ALA A 62 -1.24 2.30 9.07
C ALA A 62 -0.85 1.75 7.69
N LEU A 63 -0.51 0.46 7.58
CA LEU A 63 -0.30 -0.21 6.29
C LEU A 63 -1.57 -0.16 5.43
N ALA A 64 -2.73 -0.46 6.01
CA ALA A 64 -4.00 -0.41 5.28
C ALA A 64 -4.31 1.01 4.76
N LEU A 65 -4.09 2.04 5.60
CA LEU A 65 -4.27 3.44 5.22
C LEU A 65 -3.28 3.88 4.14
N MET A 66 -2.01 3.47 4.24
CA MET A 66 -0.99 3.74 3.22
C MET A 66 -1.39 3.14 1.87
N ILE A 67 -1.80 1.88 1.85
CA ILE A 67 -2.23 1.20 0.63
C ILE A 67 -3.48 1.87 0.05
N LEU A 68 -4.46 2.22 0.90
CA LEU A 68 -5.66 2.94 0.47
C LEU A 68 -5.30 4.30 -0.14
N ALA A 69 -4.42 5.07 0.51
CA ALA A 69 -3.97 6.37 0.01
C ALA A 69 -3.25 6.25 -1.34
N LEU A 70 -2.40 5.23 -1.52
CA LEU A 70 -1.72 4.96 -2.79
C LEU A 70 -2.72 4.59 -3.91
N ASN A 71 -3.74 3.79 -3.60
CA ASN A 71 -4.80 3.47 -4.55
C ASN A 71 -5.59 4.72 -4.95
N LEU A 72 -6.05 5.51 -3.97
CA LEU A 72 -6.80 6.75 -4.22
C LEU A 72 -5.98 7.80 -4.99
N LEU A 73 -4.68 7.91 -4.71
CA LEU A 73 -3.77 8.77 -5.47
C LEU A 73 -3.70 8.33 -6.94
N GLY A 74 -3.69 7.03 -7.18
CA GLY A 74 -3.77 6.44 -8.52
C GLY A 74 -5.02 6.81 -9.27
N ASP A 75 -6.16 6.62 -8.61
CA ASP A 75 -7.48 6.95 -9.16
C ASP A 75 -7.59 8.45 -9.45
N GLY A 76 -7.11 9.30 -8.53
CA GLY A 76 -7.07 10.75 -8.73
C GLY A 76 -6.17 11.19 -9.89
N LEU A 77 -4.98 10.59 -10.03
CA LEU A 77 -4.09 10.81 -11.17
C LEU A 77 -4.75 10.38 -12.48
N ALA A 78 -5.38 9.20 -12.50
CA ALA A 78 -6.11 8.70 -13.66
C ALA A 78 -7.26 9.64 -14.05
N ASP A 79 -8.01 10.16 -13.09
CA ASP A 79 -9.10 11.11 -13.31
C ASP A 79 -8.61 12.43 -13.91
N THR A 80 -7.50 12.99 -13.40
CA THR A 80 -6.91 14.22 -13.98
C THR A 80 -6.45 14.02 -15.43
N TRP A 81 -5.93 12.83 -15.76
CA TRP A 81 -5.49 12.51 -17.12
C TRP A 81 -6.68 12.16 -18.04
N ASN A 82 -7.82 11.76 -17.46
CA ASN A 82 -9.08 11.49 -18.16
C ASN A 82 -9.94 12.75 -18.41
N VAL A 83 -9.50 13.95 -18.01
CA VAL A 83 -10.23 15.22 -18.20
C VAL A 83 -10.46 15.58 -19.69
N ARG A 84 -9.72 14.99 -20.65
CA ARG A 84 -9.82 15.34 -22.07
C ARG A 84 -10.77 14.48 -22.93
N GLY A 85 -11.46 13.49 -22.34
CA GLY A 85 -12.40 12.63 -23.08
C GLY A 85 -13.88 13.04 -23.00
N ARG A 86 -14.26 13.95 -22.08
CA ARG A 86 -15.66 14.20 -21.71
C ARG A 86 -16.32 15.47 -22.28
N VAL A 87 -15.72 16.13 -23.27
CA VAL A 87 -16.34 17.28 -23.94
C VAL A 87 -16.21 17.13 -25.45
N ARG A 88 -17.11 16.35 -26.08
CA ARG A 88 -17.65 16.55 -27.44
C ARG A 88 -18.99 15.80 -27.56
N LEU A 89 -20.08 16.47 -27.20
CA LEU A 89 -21.34 16.35 -27.92
C LEU A 89 -21.35 17.43 -29.00
#